data_AF-A0ABD2C7B9-F1
#
_entry.id   AF-A0ABD2C7B9-F1
#
_cell.length_a   1.000
_cell.length_b   1.000
_cell.length_c   1.000
_cell.angle_alpha   90.00
_cell.angle_beta   90.00
_cell.angle_gamma   90.00
#
_symmetry.space_group_name_H-M   'P 1'
#
loop_
_entity.id
_entity.type
_entity.pdbx_description
1 polymer ?
#
loop_
_entity_poly.entity_id
_entity_poly.type
_entity_poly.pdbx_seq_one_letter_code
_entity_poly.pdbx_strand_id
1 'polypeptide(L)'
;MTPTKYRVSQKGYRVKFLFDQIKNDWIEFRNTEQFSIVKYYAEESRIYTLLFIVSFSVCIITILSASMIPVIMDVIVPLNETRPHKLPIQIELFIDENEYYYTSYIIISVLNTGIIITMIGSYSMFTTYVQHACGMFSLAGNALEQILNELELTEDKCKSVTNIYDNIVRGIKYHNRAMQFTETINNIYNYCYIIQIIAVMCLMAAEFTRILMVDNFKDNISVIVITTFNIIATLYITFISCYVGQKVLDHSLIIFEKAYIHDTMVLATAKMTTNVDGDDDEEFKTIVLDNRQDVRLLVRIISFDVANGYVLRYDNKLYTIKRKKK
;
A
#
# COMPACT_ATOMS: atom_id res chain seq x y z
N MET A 1 -6.13 12.68 -32.76
CA MET A 1 -5.96 11.67 -31.69
C MET A 1 -5.41 12.38 -30.46
N THR A 2 -6.19 12.51 -29.39
CA THR A 2 -5.92 13.42 -28.26
C THR A 2 -4.99 12.81 -27.19
N PRO A 3 -4.14 13.61 -26.51
CA PRO A 3 -3.17 13.14 -25.52
C PRO A 3 -3.78 12.42 -24.30
N THR A 4 -5.06 12.68 -24.02
CA THR A 4 -5.84 11.98 -22.98
C THR A 4 -6.06 10.51 -23.29
N LYS A 5 -6.28 10.14 -24.55
CA LYS A 5 -6.53 8.74 -24.96
C LYS A 5 -5.29 7.86 -24.81
N TYR A 6 -4.11 8.42 -25.09
CA TYR A 6 -2.82 7.75 -24.89
C TYR A 6 -2.51 7.53 -23.40
N ARG A 7 -2.77 8.53 -22.56
CA ARG A 7 -2.52 8.47 -21.11
C ARG A 7 -3.42 7.45 -20.39
N VAL A 8 -4.70 7.34 -20.80
CA VAL A 8 -5.62 6.32 -20.28
C VAL A 8 -5.20 4.91 -20.72
N SER A 9 -4.77 4.75 -21.98
CA SER A 9 -4.21 3.48 -22.49
C SER A 9 -3.00 3.00 -21.69
N GLN A 10 -2.09 3.93 -21.37
CA GLN A 10 -0.88 3.64 -20.60
C GLN A 10 -1.17 3.24 -19.14
N LYS A 11 -2.16 3.85 -18.48
CA LYS A 11 -2.60 3.44 -17.14
C LYS A 11 -3.24 2.05 -17.15
N GLY A 12 -4.08 1.76 -18.16
CA GLY A 12 -4.69 0.43 -18.31
C GLY A 12 -3.66 -0.68 -18.44
N TYR A 13 -2.58 -0.44 -19.19
CA TYR A 13 -1.46 -1.39 -19.29
C TYR A 13 -0.77 -1.66 -17.94
N ARG A 14 -0.56 -0.61 -17.13
CA ARG A 14 0.09 -0.74 -15.80
C ARG A 14 -0.79 -1.47 -14.79
N VAL A 15 -2.09 -1.19 -14.76
CA VAL A 15 -3.04 -1.92 -13.88
C VAL A 15 -3.10 -3.40 -14.28
N LYS A 16 -3.12 -3.69 -15.59
CA LYS A 16 -3.05 -5.07 -16.09
C LYS A 16 -1.75 -5.76 -15.65
N PHE A 17 -0.61 -5.08 -15.77
CA PHE A 17 0.68 -5.60 -15.29
C PHE A 17 0.64 -5.99 -13.81
N LEU A 18 0.05 -5.16 -12.93
CA LEU A 18 -0.08 -5.47 -11.50
C LEU A 18 -0.89 -6.76 -11.26
N PHE A 19 -2.02 -6.91 -11.94
CA PHE A 19 -2.83 -8.13 -11.80
C PHE A 19 -2.14 -9.36 -12.38
N ASP A 20 -1.48 -9.23 -13.54
CA ASP A 20 -0.74 -10.32 -14.16
C ASP A 20 0.42 -10.77 -13.26
N GLN A 21 1.13 -9.84 -12.62
CA GLN A 21 2.16 -10.11 -11.61
C GLN A 21 1.59 -10.88 -10.41
N ILE A 22 0.52 -10.39 -9.77
CA ILE A 22 -0.12 -11.07 -8.63
C ILE A 22 -0.51 -12.51 -9.01
N LYS A 23 -1.13 -12.68 -10.18
CA LYS A 23 -1.55 -14.00 -10.67
C LYS A 23 -0.36 -14.92 -10.88
N ASN A 24 0.70 -14.43 -11.52
CA ASN A 24 1.89 -15.23 -11.82
C ASN A 24 2.62 -15.62 -10.53
N ASP A 25 2.80 -14.68 -9.60
CA ASP A 25 3.39 -14.94 -8.28
C ASP A 25 2.55 -15.97 -7.50
N TRP A 26 1.23 -15.85 -7.52
CA TRP A 26 0.34 -16.81 -6.86
C TRP A 26 0.50 -18.24 -7.42
N ILE A 27 0.64 -18.37 -8.74
CA ILE A 27 0.87 -19.67 -9.40
C ILE A 27 2.26 -20.20 -9.04
N GLU A 28 3.29 -19.34 -9.06
CA GLU A 28 4.67 -19.69 -8.73
C GLU A 28 4.79 -20.24 -7.30
N PHE A 29 4.14 -19.59 -6.32
CA PHE A 29 4.25 -19.98 -4.92
C PHE A 29 3.27 -21.08 -4.48
N ARG A 30 2.24 -21.43 -5.26
CA ARG A 30 1.11 -22.27 -4.81
C ARG A 30 1.49 -23.58 -4.10
N ASN A 31 2.59 -24.21 -4.51
CA ASN A 31 3.04 -25.50 -3.99
C ASN A 31 4.35 -25.41 -3.20
N THR A 32 4.75 -24.20 -2.79
CA THR A 32 6.00 -23.96 -2.09
C THR A 32 5.74 -23.53 -0.65
N GLU A 33 6.75 -23.65 0.22
CA GLU A 33 6.65 -23.22 1.63
C GLU A 33 6.35 -21.71 1.75
N GLN A 34 6.83 -20.93 0.78
CA GLN A 34 6.59 -19.49 0.66
C GLN A 34 5.11 -19.12 0.48
N PHE A 35 4.27 -20.08 0.07
CA PHE A 35 2.82 -19.84 -0.10
C PHE A 35 2.16 -19.35 1.17
N SER A 36 2.62 -19.82 2.33
CA SER A 36 2.07 -19.45 3.63
C SER A 36 2.14 -17.93 3.88
N ILE A 37 3.25 -17.30 3.50
CA ILE A 37 3.48 -15.86 3.62
C ILE A 37 2.58 -15.10 2.65
N VAL A 38 2.57 -15.49 1.37
CA VAL A 38 1.74 -14.82 0.36
C VAL A 38 0.25 -14.91 0.71
N LYS A 39 -0.19 -16.08 1.19
CA LYS A 39 -1.56 -16.30 1.65
C LYS A 39 -1.91 -15.43 2.85
N TYR A 40 -0.99 -15.26 3.81
CA TYR A 40 -1.21 -14.37 4.95
C TYR A 40 -1.51 -12.93 4.51
N TYR A 41 -0.71 -12.35 3.60
CA TYR A 41 -0.97 -11.00 3.09
C TYR A 41 -2.23 -10.90 2.23
N ALA A 42 -2.62 -11.99 1.55
CA ALA A 42 -3.89 -12.05 0.83
C ALA A 42 -5.12 -12.10 1.77
N GLU A 43 -5.04 -12.79 2.90
CA GLU A 43 -6.11 -12.77 3.91
C GLU A 43 -6.17 -11.41 4.62
N GLU A 44 -5.03 -10.79 4.91
CA GLU A 44 -4.97 -9.40 5.42
C GLU A 44 -5.66 -8.42 4.46
N SER A 45 -5.40 -8.51 3.14
CA SER A 45 -6.06 -7.63 2.15
C SER A 45 -7.58 -7.86 2.09
N ARG A 46 -8.03 -9.10 2.29
CA ARG A 46 -9.44 -9.44 2.40
C ARG A 46 -10.07 -8.81 3.65
N ILE A 47 -9.39 -8.83 4.79
CA ILE A 47 -9.86 -8.18 6.02
C ILE A 47 -10.01 -6.67 5.81
N TYR A 48 -9.01 -6.00 5.22
CA TYR A 48 -9.12 -4.56 4.89
C TYR A 48 -10.29 -4.28 3.94
N THR A 49 -10.52 -5.13 2.94
CA THR A 49 -11.65 -4.99 2.02
C THR A 49 -12.99 -5.08 2.75
N LEU A 50 -13.14 -6.03 3.67
CA LEU A 50 -14.33 -6.14 4.51
C LEU A 50 -14.52 -4.91 5.42
N LEU A 51 -13.43 -4.42 6.01
CA LEU A 51 -13.46 -3.20 6.82
C LEU A 51 -13.93 -2.00 6.01
N PHE A 52 -13.46 -1.84 4.77
CA PHE A 52 -13.93 -0.78 3.87
C PHE A 52 -15.40 -0.96 3.51
N ILE A 53 -15.83 -2.17 3.15
CA ILE A 53 -17.24 -2.42 2.84
C ILE A 53 -18.12 -2.00 4.02
N VAL A 54 -17.78 -2.42 5.25
CA VAL A 54 -18.55 -2.08 6.44
C VAL A 54 -18.50 -0.57 6.72
N SER A 55 -17.32 0.05 6.76
CA SER A 55 -17.17 1.46 7.13
C SER A 55 -17.86 2.40 6.13
N PHE A 56 -17.65 2.20 4.82
CA PHE A 56 -18.30 2.99 3.79
C PHE A 56 -19.82 2.73 3.73
N SER A 57 -20.28 1.51 4.05
CA SER A 57 -21.73 1.20 4.16
C SER A 57 -22.38 1.93 5.34
N VAL A 58 -21.70 2.02 6.48
CA VAL A 58 -22.19 2.80 7.63
C VAL A 58 -22.26 4.29 7.26
N CYS A 59 -21.25 4.82 6.57
CA CYS A 59 -21.25 6.21 6.11
C CYS A 59 -22.44 6.53 5.19
N ILE A 60 -22.72 5.68 4.18
CA ILE A 60 -23.84 5.94 3.26
C ILE A 60 -25.20 5.85 3.99
N ILE A 61 -25.39 4.86 4.87
CA ILE A 61 -26.63 4.74 5.65
C ILE A 61 -26.82 5.98 6.53
N THR A 62 -25.75 6.48 7.14
CA THR A 62 -25.79 7.68 7.99
C THR A 62 -26.16 8.93 7.19
N ILE A 63 -25.56 9.13 6.02
CA ILE A 63 -25.85 10.27 5.15
C ILE A 63 -27.30 10.21 4.64
N LEU A 64 -27.75 9.07 4.13
CA LEU A 64 -29.09 8.91 3.57
C LEU A 64 -30.18 9.00 4.63
N SER A 65 -29.94 8.45 5.82
CA SER A 65 -30.86 8.54 6.95
C SER A 65 -30.95 9.96 7.51
N ALA A 66 -29.82 10.67 7.63
CA ALA A 66 -29.78 12.05 8.10
C ALA A 66 -30.68 12.98 7.27
N SER A 67 -30.74 12.78 5.96
CA SER A 67 -31.61 13.55 5.06
C SER A 67 -33.10 13.26 5.23
N MET A 68 -33.45 12.07 5.73
CA MET A 68 -34.83 11.66 5.97
C MET A 68 -35.35 12.04 7.37
N ILE A 69 -34.47 12.45 8.29
CA ILE A 69 -34.86 12.88 9.64
C ILE A 69 -35.97 13.96 9.62
N PRO A 70 -35.90 15.04 8.82
CA PRO A 70 -36.97 16.05 8.79
C PRO A 70 -38.32 15.49 8.38
N VAL A 71 -38.35 14.58 7.38
CA VAL A 71 -39.56 13.93 6.88
C VAL A 71 -40.20 13.05 7.96
N ILE A 72 -39.39 12.26 8.66
CA ILE A 72 -39.86 11.39 9.76
C ILE A 72 -40.38 12.25 10.92
N MET A 73 -39.70 13.34 11.24
CA MET A 73 -40.10 14.24 12.32
C MET A 73 -41.42 14.95 12.03
N ASP A 74 -41.74 15.26 10.77
CA ASP A 74 -43.03 15.86 10.38
C ASP A 74 -44.21 14.91 10.62
N VAL A 75 -43.97 13.58 10.58
CA VAL A 75 -44.99 12.58 10.90
C VAL A 75 -45.15 12.37 12.41
N ILE A 76 -44.03 12.30 13.16
CA ILE A 76 -44.04 11.96 14.60
C ILE A 76 -44.41 13.16 15.47
N VAL A 77 -43.84 14.33 15.14
CA VAL A 77 -44.05 15.60 15.88
C VAL A 77 -44.32 16.70 14.85
N PRO A 78 -45.56 16.77 14.32
CA PRO A 78 -45.93 17.77 13.33
C PRO A 78 -45.86 19.17 13.94
N LEU A 79 -45.25 20.09 13.21
CA LEU A 79 -45.26 21.53 13.51
C LEU A 79 -46.36 22.20 12.66
N ASN A 80 -46.78 23.41 13.05
CA ASN A 80 -47.75 24.20 12.26
C ASN A 80 -47.22 24.55 10.85
N GLU A 81 -45.90 24.50 10.66
CA GLU A 81 -45.22 24.64 9.37
C GLU A 81 -44.35 23.39 9.12
N THR A 82 -44.31 22.91 7.88
CA THR A 82 -43.47 21.77 7.47
C THR A 82 -41.99 22.11 7.58
N ARG A 83 -41.17 21.18 8.10
CA ARG A 83 -39.72 21.39 8.21
C ARG A 83 -39.11 21.46 6.81
N PRO A 84 -38.10 22.33 6.56
CA PRO A 84 -37.47 22.40 5.26
C PRO A 84 -36.78 21.07 4.94
N HIS A 85 -37.20 20.45 3.83
CA HIS A 85 -36.60 19.23 3.33
C HIS A 85 -35.19 19.55 2.81
N LYS A 86 -34.17 18.82 3.32
CA LYS A 86 -32.79 18.96 2.86
C LYS A 86 -32.38 17.69 2.13
N LEU A 87 -31.88 17.86 0.90
CA LEU A 87 -31.31 16.76 0.13
C LEU A 87 -29.99 16.27 0.77
N PRO A 88 -29.62 14.98 0.60
CA PRO A 88 -28.37 14.42 1.12
C PRO A 88 -27.12 15.14 0.63
N ILE A 89 -27.20 15.67 -0.59
CA ILE A 89 -26.17 16.50 -1.20
C ILE A 89 -26.92 17.70 -1.78
N GLN A 90 -26.49 18.91 -1.46
CA GLN A 90 -27.06 20.13 -2.03
C GLN A 90 -26.54 20.29 -3.46
N ILE A 91 -27.38 19.92 -4.43
CA ILE A 91 -27.10 20.03 -5.86
C ILE A 91 -28.28 20.74 -6.49
N GLU A 92 -28.03 21.81 -7.23
CA GLU A 92 -29.08 22.50 -7.97
C GLU A 92 -29.47 21.65 -9.19
N LEU A 93 -30.62 20.96 -9.10
CA LEU A 93 -31.13 20.08 -10.16
C LEU A 93 -31.93 20.83 -11.24
N PHE A 94 -31.99 22.17 -11.17
CA PHE A 94 -32.80 23.04 -12.05
C PHE A 94 -34.27 22.61 -12.15
N ILE A 95 -34.79 21.97 -11.10
CA ILE A 95 -36.16 21.47 -10.93
C ILE A 95 -36.61 21.97 -9.55
N ASP A 96 -37.92 22.24 -9.37
CA ASP A 96 -38.45 22.63 -8.06
C ASP A 96 -38.21 21.50 -7.03
N GLU A 97 -37.31 21.75 -6.08
CA GLU A 97 -36.86 20.78 -5.08
C GLU A 97 -37.99 20.36 -4.15
N ASN A 98 -39.00 21.21 -3.92
CA ASN A 98 -40.11 20.93 -3.03
C ASN A 98 -41.18 20.07 -3.72
N GLU A 99 -41.42 20.30 -5.02
CA GLU A 99 -42.39 19.51 -5.80
C GLU A 99 -41.86 18.10 -6.12
N TYR A 100 -40.55 17.97 -6.40
CA TYR A 100 -39.92 16.72 -6.84
C TYR A 100 -38.98 16.10 -5.81
N TYR A 101 -39.12 16.42 -4.52
CA TYR A 101 -38.21 16.02 -3.45
C TYR A 101 -37.86 14.51 -3.46
N TYR A 102 -38.86 13.63 -3.53
CA TYR A 102 -38.63 12.18 -3.51
C TYR A 102 -37.91 11.68 -4.76
N THR A 103 -38.21 12.24 -5.93
CA THR A 103 -37.52 11.92 -7.19
C THR A 103 -36.06 12.36 -7.12
N SER A 104 -35.81 13.59 -6.68
CA SER A 104 -34.46 14.12 -6.47
C SER A 104 -33.68 13.30 -5.44
N TYR A 105 -34.31 12.90 -4.34
CA TYR A 105 -33.71 12.06 -3.32
C TYR A 105 -33.26 10.70 -3.89
N ILE A 106 -34.11 10.03 -4.67
CA ILE A 106 -33.78 8.73 -5.29
C ILE A 106 -32.60 8.89 -6.24
N ILE A 107 -32.61 9.91 -7.10
CA ILE A 107 -31.51 10.17 -8.04
C ILE A 107 -30.19 10.39 -7.30
N ILE A 108 -30.19 11.25 -6.29
CA ILE A 108 -28.99 11.55 -5.48
C ILE A 108 -28.53 10.29 -4.72
N SER A 109 -29.45 9.49 -4.19
CA SER A 109 -29.13 8.25 -3.49
C SER A 109 -28.46 7.23 -4.39
N VAL A 110 -28.95 7.07 -5.63
CA VAL A 110 -28.34 6.18 -6.63
C VAL A 110 -26.94 6.67 -7.02
N LEU A 111 -26.79 7.96 -7.30
CA LEU A 111 -25.49 8.56 -7.63
C LEU A 111 -24.49 8.39 -6.48
N ASN A 112 -24.91 8.69 -5.24
CA ASN A 112 -24.08 8.56 -4.06
C ASN A 112 -23.65 7.09 -3.84
N THR A 113 -24.58 6.14 -4.01
CA THR A 113 -24.28 4.70 -3.93
C THR A 113 -23.23 4.31 -4.97
N GLY A 114 -23.34 4.80 -6.21
CA GLY A 114 -22.34 4.55 -7.26
C GLY A 114 -20.96 5.09 -6.88
N ILE A 115 -20.87 6.31 -6.35
CA ILE A 115 -19.62 6.91 -5.87
C ILE A 115 -19.00 6.02 -4.78
N ILE A 116 -19.78 5.63 -3.77
CA ILE A 116 -19.28 4.80 -2.66
C ILE A 116 -18.79 3.43 -3.15
N ILE A 117 -19.51 2.76 -4.05
CA ILE A 117 -19.06 1.49 -4.63
C ILE A 117 -17.72 1.66 -5.35
N THR A 118 -17.55 2.73 -6.15
CA THR A 118 -16.28 2.98 -6.84
C THR A 118 -15.14 3.33 -5.88
N MET A 119 -15.42 4.00 -4.76
CA MET A 119 -14.45 4.24 -3.69
C MET A 119 -14.01 2.93 -3.04
N ILE A 120 -14.96 2.08 -2.61
CA ILE A 120 -14.66 0.76 -2.02
C ILE A 120 -13.79 -0.06 -2.98
N GLY A 121 -14.15 -0.12 -4.26
CA GLY A 121 -13.36 -0.82 -5.28
C GLY A 121 -11.94 -0.25 -5.42
N SER A 122 -11.80 1.08 -5.44
CA SER A 122 -10.50 1.74 -5.59
C SER A 122 -9.58 1.51 -4.38
N TYR A 123 -10.10 1.67 -3.15
CA TYR A 123 -9.33 1.45 -1.91
C TYR A 123 -8.98 -0.03 -1.70
N SER A 124 -9.91 -0.96 -1.98
CA SER A 124 -9.64 -2.40 -1.89
C SER A 124 -8.58 -2.85 -2.91
N MET A 125 -8.64 -2.38 -4.16
CA MET A 125 -7.61 -2.68 -5.15
C MET A 125 -6.24 -2.14 -4.72
N PHE A 126 -6.19 -0.87 -4.30
CA PHE A 126 -4.94 -0.25 -3.86
C PHE A 126 -4.31 -1.01 -2.67
N THR A 127 -5.11 -1.32 -1.65
CA THR A 127 -4.63 -2.07 -0.48
C THR A 127 -4.20 -3.48 -0.84
N THR A 128 -4.88 -4.15 -1.77
CA THR A 128 -4.47 -5.47 -2.28
C THR A 128 -3.11 -5.40 -2.95
N TYR A 129 -2.86 -4.39 -3.79
CA TYR A 129 -1.55 -4.19 -4.40
C TYR A 129 -0.46 -3.96 -3.35
N VAL A 130 -0.75 -3.12 -2.35
CA VAL A 130 0.21 -2.86 -1.27
C VAL A 130 0.48 -4.10 -0.43
N GLN A 131 -0.54 -4.89 -0.06
CA GLN A 131 -0.31 -6.14 0.67
C GLN A 131 0.50 -7.13 -0.15
N HIS A 132 0.27 -7.22 -1.47
CA HIS A 132 1.11 -8.04 -2.35
C HIS A 132 2.58 -7.60 -2.29
N ALA A 133 2.85 -6.30 -2.41
CA ALA A 133 4.20 -5.76 -2.29
C ALA A 133 4.83 -6.05 -0.92
N CYS A 134 4.09 -5.86 0.18
CA CYS A 134 4.54 -6.22 1.53
C CYS A 134 4.85 -7.72 1.64
N GLY A 135 4.03 -8.59 1.04
CA GLY A 135 4.29 -10.02 0.99
C GLY A 135 5.58 -10.37 0.26
N MET A 136 5.83 -9.73 -0.88
CA MET A 136 7.08 -9.90 -1.63
C MET A 136 8.30 -9.42 -0.84
N PHE A 137 8.18 -8.31 -0.11
CA PHE A 137 9.23 -7.86 0.80
C PHE A 137 9.46 -8.86 1.95
N SER A 138 8.40 -9.41 2.54
CA SER A 138 8.52 -10.43 3.58
C SER A 138 9.17 -11.72 3.08
N LEU A 139 8.92 -12.12 1.82
CA LEU A 139 9.63 -13.23 1.20
C LEU A 139 11.13 -12.94 1.03
N ALA A 140 11.49 -11.72 0.64
CA ALA A 140 12.89 -11.31 0.58
C ALA A 140 13.55 -11.34 1.98
N GLY A 141 12.84 -10.84 3.00
CA GLY A 141 13.29 -10.87 4.38
C GLY A 141 13.46 -12.29 4.94
N ASN A 142 12.58 -13.22 4.59
CA ASN A 142 12.72 -14.63 4.97
C ASN A 142 13.93 -15.29 4.29
N ALA A 143 14.15 -15.02 3.00
CA ALA A 143 15.35 -15.51 2.31
C ALA A 143 16.65 -15.04 2.98
N LEU A 144 16.70 -13.80 3.48
CA LEU A 144 17.83 -13.29 4.27
C LEU A 144 17.99 -14.01 5.62
N GLU A 145 16.89 -14.33 6.28
CA GLU A 145 16.89 -15.05 7.56
C GLU A 145 17.35 -16.52 7.41
N GLN A 146 17.01 -17.16 6.29
CA GLN A 146 17.50 -18.50 5.96
C GLN A 146 19.04 -18.53 5.82
N ILE A 147 19.64 -17.48 5.23
CA ILE A 147 21.10 -17.35 5.13
C ILE A 147 21.74 -17.30 6.52
N LEU A 148 21.16 -16.52 7.44
CA LEU A 148 21.67 -16.40 8.81
C LEU A 148 21.67 -17.76 9.54
N ASN A 149 20.55 -18.49 9.46
CA ASN A 149 20.43 -19.80 10.09
C ASN A 149 21.43 -20.81 9.50
N GLU A 150 21.66 -20.78 8.18
CA GLU A 150 22.63 -21.65 7.51
C GLU A 150 24.09 -21.32 7.89
N LEU A 151 24.39 -20.06 8.17
CA LEU A 151 25.71 -19.63 8.67
C LEU A 151 25.97 -20.07 10.11
N GLU A 152 24.94 -20.17 10.95
CA GLU A 152 25.09 -20.54 12.36
C GLU A 152 25.14 -22.06 12.61
N LEU A 153 24.52 -22.87 11.74
CA LEU A 153 24.18 -24.27 12.07
C LEU A 153 24.97 -25.36 11.33
N THR A 154 25.76 -25.07 10.30
CA THR A 154 26.18 -26.13 9.35
C THR A 154 27.61 -26.65 9.54
N GLU A 155 27.75 -27.94 9.88
CA GLU A 155 29.03 -28.69 9.90
C GLU A 155 29.49 -29.15 8.49
N ASP A 156 28.56 -29.30 7.54
CA ASP A 156 28.82 -29.74 6.16
C ASP A 156 28.96 -28.54 5.21
N LYS A 157 30.21 -28.11 5.00
CA LYS A 157 30.58 -26.83 4.35
C LYS A 157 30.16 -26.70 2.88
N CYS A 158 29.99 -27.79 2.13
CA CYS A 158 29.73 -27.72 0.69
C CYS A 158 28.24 -27.47 0.37
N LYS A 159 27.34 -28.14 1.10
CA LYS A 159 25.88 -27.95 0.98
C LYS A 159 25.42 -26.59 1.49
N SER A 160 26.07 -26.07 2.55
CA SER A 160 25.75 -24.74 3.07
C SER A 160 26.02 -23.64 2.04
N VAL A 161 27.13 -23.72 1.30
CA VAL A 161 27.49 -22.71 0.30
C VAL A 161 26.48 -22.66 -0.87
N THR A 162 26.00 -23.81 -1.34
CA THR A 162 25.02 -23.86 -2.44
C THR A 162 23.67 -23.32 -2.00
N ASN A 163 23.21 -23.68 -0.79
CA ASN A 163 21.96 -23.17 -0.24
C ASN A 163 22.01 -21.66 0.03
N ILE A 164 23.13 -21.16 0.58
CA ILE A 164 23.35 -19.72 0.80
C ILE A 164 23.25 -18.95 -0.52
N TYR A 165 23.91 -19.44 -1.58
CA TYR A 165 23.86 -18.81 -2.89
C TYR A 165 22.42 -18.77 -3.45
N ASP A 166 21.70 -19.88 -3.39
CA ASP A 166 20.31 -19.96 -3.84
C ASP A 166 19.38 -19.03 -3.02
N ASN A 167 19.61 -18.91 -1.71
CA ASN A 167 18.90 -17.99 -0.83
C ASN A 167 19.17 -16.52 -1.21
N ILE A 168 20.43 -16.15 -1.50
CA ILE A 168 20.80 -14.80 -1.95
C ILE A 168 20.08 -14.46 -3.27
N VAL A 169 20.15 -15.36 -4.25
CA VAL A 169 19.51 -15.15 -5.56
C VAL A 169 17.99 -14.99 -5.40
N ARG A 170 17.35 -15.81 -4.55
CA ARG A 170 15.93 -15.67 -4.22
C ARG A 170 15.61 -14.33 -3.55
N GLY A 171 16.41 -13.92 -2.55
CA GLY A 171 16.25 -12.64 -1.87
C GLY A 171 16.30 -11.45 -2.83
N ILE A 172 17.30 -11.41 -3.72
CA ILE A 172 17.42 -10.40 -4.78
C ILE A 172 16.18 -10.40 -5.67
N LYS A 173 15.77 -11.58 -6.14
CA LYS A 173 14.62 -11.74 -7.04
C LYS A 173 13.35 -11.18 -6.41
N TYR A 174 13.06 -11.53 -5.15
CA TYR A 174 11.85 -11.07 -4.46
C TYR A 174 11.90 -9.57 -4.17
N HIS A 175 13.05 -9.04 -3.72
CA HIS A 175 13.22 -7.61 -3.48
C HIS A 175 13.03 -6.80 -4.77
N ASN A 176 13.68 -7.19 -5.87
CA ASN A 176 13.54 -6.52 -7.16
C ASN A 176 12.10 -6.56 -7.69
N ARG A 177 11.39 -7.70 -7.52
CA ARG A 177 9.97 -7.79 -7.87
C ARG A 177 9.14 -6.82 -7.03
N ALA A 178 9.34 -6.78 -5.71
CA ALA A 178 8.63 -5.88 -4.82
C ALA A 178 8.86 -4.42 -5.20
N MET A 179 10.11 -4.03 -5.49
CA MET A 179 10.48 -2.67 -5.93
C MET A 179 9.83 -2.26 -7.25
N GLN A 180 9.88 -3.13 -8.27
CA GLN A 180 9.21 -2.85 -9.56
C GLN A 180 7.68 -2.74 -9.39
N PHE A 181 7.12 -3.56 -8.50
CA PHE A 181 5.69 -3.54 -8.20
C PHE A 181 5.28 -2.24 -7.49
N THR A 182 5.99 -1.83 -6.44
CA THR A 182 5.73 -0.57 -5.71
C THR A 182 5.96 0.66 -6.58
N GLU A 183 6.99 0.66 -7.44
CA GLU A 183 7.21 1.73 -8.42
C GLU A 183 6.03 1.84 -9.40
N THR A 184 5.49 0.70 -9.85
CA THR A 184 4.33 0.68 -10.74
C THR A 184 3.07 1.21 -10.03
N ILE A 185 2.83 0.82 -8.77
CA ILE A 185 1.75 1.37 -7.94
C ILE A 185 1.90 2.90 -7.84
N ASN A 186 3.08 3.37 -7.45
CA ASN A 186 3.36 4.80 -7.29
C ASN A 186 3.08 5.55 -8.60
N ASN A 187 3.53 5.02 -9.73
CA ASN A 187 3.29 5.59 -11.05
C ASN A 187 1.81 5.65 -11.47
N ILE A 188 0.94 4.79 -10.94
CA ILE A 188 -0.51 4.82 -11.20
C ILE A 188 -1.20 5.84 -10.28
N TYR A 189 -0.87 5.81 -8.98
CA TYR A 189 -1.61 6.48 -7.91
C TYR A 189 -1.02 7.82 -7.46
N ASN A 190 0.23 8.17 -7.76
CA ASN A 190 0.89 9.40 -7.28
C ASN A 190 0.04 10.66 -7.55
N TYR A 191 -0.38 10.86 -8.81
CA TYR A 191 -1.25 11.99 -9.15
C TYR A 191 -2.61 11.95 -8.44
N CYS A 192 -3.18 10.76 -8.25
CA CYS A 192 -4.45 10.60 -7.55
C CYS A 192 -4.30 10.98 -6.07
N TYR A 193 -3.18 10.61 -5.44
CA TYR A 193 -2.87 10.98 -4.06
C TYR A 193 -2.62 12.47 -3.89
N ILE A 194 -1.90 13.11 -4.81
CA ILE A 194 -1.72 14.57 -4.76
C ILE A 194 -3.08 15.28 -4.81
N ILE A 195 -3.95 14.87 -5.74
CA ILE A 195 -5.30 15.42 -5.85
C ILE A 195 -6.11 15.14 -4.58
N GLN A 196 -6.02 13.93 -4.03
CA GLN A 196 -6.71 13.55 -2.78
C GLN A 196 -6.25 14.41 -1.60
N ILE A 197 -4.95 14.66 -1.45
CA ILE A 197 -4.40 15.50 -0.37
C ILE A 197 -4.94 16.93 -0.49
N ILE A 198 -4.92 17.51 -1.70
CA ILE A 198 -5.49 18.85 -1.94
C ILE A 198 -6.98 18.88 -1.60
N ALA A 199 -7.75 17.88 -2.08
CA ALA A 199 -9.18 17.79 -1.80
C ALA A 199 -9.46 17.68 -0.30
N VAL A 200 -8.72 16.85 0.43
CA VAL A 200 -8.83 16.70 1.88
C VAL A 200 -8.53 18.03 2.58
N MET A 201 -7.47 18.74 2.18
CA MET A 201 -7.15 20.04 2.77
C MET A 201 -8.28 21.05 2.57
N CYS A 202 -8.84 21.14 1.36
CA CYS A 202 -9.97 22.02 1.06
C CYS A 202 -11.23 21.64 1.86
N LEU A 203 -11.56 20.35 1.94
CA LEU A 203 -12.71 19.84 2.69
C LEU A 203 -12.57 20.13 4.18
N MET A 204 -11.41 19.81 4.77
CA MET A 204 -11.15 20.10 6.18
C MET A 204 -11.25 21.60 6.48
N ALA A 205 -10.69 22.46 5.61
CA ALA A 205 -10.80 23.91 5.77
C ALA A 205 -12.26 24.37 5.74
N ALA A 206 -13.08 23.87 4.80
CA ALA A 206 -14.49 24.21 4.70
C ALA A 206 -15.29 23.77 5.94
N GLU A 207 -15.04 22.57 6.46
CA GLU A 207 -15.72 22.06 7.66
C GLU A 207 -15.30 22.84 8.92
N PHE A 208 -14.03 23.24 9.04
CA PHE A 208 -13.61 24.12 10.13
C PHE A 208 -14.27 25.50 10.04
N THR A 209 -14.36 26.10 8.86
CA THR A 209 -15.08 27.37 8.67
C THR A 209 -16.56 27.22 9.04
N ARG A 210 -17.20 26.10 8.69
CA ARG A 210 -18.59 25.83 9.07
C ARG A 210 -18.79 25.80 10.58
N ILE A 211 -17.86 25.21 11.34
CA ILE A 211 -17.92 25.22 12.81
C ILE A 211 -17.75 26.64 13.36
N LEU A 212 -16.80 27.41 12.81
CA LEU A 212 -16.51 28.77 13.28
C LEU A 212 -17.64 29.76 13.03
N MET A 213 -18.44 29.54 12.00
CA MET A 213 -19.60 30.39 11.65
C MET A 213 -20.87 30.05 12.44
N VAL A 214 -20.81 29.14 13.42
CA VAL A 214 -21.95 28.82 14.28
C VAL A 214 -22.06 29.86 15.40
N ASP A 215 -23.06 30.76 15.30
CA ASP A 215 -23.27 31.83 16.29
C ASP A 215 -23.91 31.33 17.60
N ASN A 216 -24.90 30.44 17.52
CA ASN A 216 -25.56 29.85 18.68
C ASN A 216 -25.53 28.31 18.60
N PHE A 217 -24.82 27.69 19.55
CA PHE A 217 -24.67 26.23 19.62
C PHE A 217 -26.00 25.50 19.83
N LYS A 218 -26.90 26.08 20.62
CA LYS A 218 -28.14 25.39 21.04
C LYS A 218 -29.13 25.22 19.89
N ASP A 219 -29.15 26.18 18.97
CA ASP A 219 -30.05 26.18 17.82
C ASP A 219 -29.45 25.40 16.63
N ASN A 220 -28.13 25.20 16.63
CA ASN A 220 -27.37 24.59 15.52
C ASN A 220 -26.77 23.21 15.85
N ILE A 221 -27.29 22.52 16.86
CA ILE A 221 -26.79 21.20 17.29
C ILE A 221 -26.69 20.21 16.11
N SER A 222 -27.69 20.19 15.22
CA SER A 222 -27.72 19.30 14.06
C SER A 222 -26.57 19.57 13.09
N VAL A 223 -26.25 20.85 12.83
CA VAL A 223 -25.13 21.26 11.99
C VAL A 223 -23.81 20.83 12.62
N ILE A 224 -23.64 21.05 13.92
CA ILE A 224 -22.41 20.68 14.65
C ILE A 224 -22.18 19.16 14.60
N VAL A 225 -23.22 18.36 14.82
CA VAL A 225 -23.12 16.89 14.79
C VAL A 225 -22.73 16.40 13.40
N ILE A 226 -23.37 16.91 12.34
CA ILE A 226 -23.06 16.54 10.95
C ILE A 226 -21.63 16.95 10.58
N THR A 227 -21.24 18.18 10.89
CA THR A 227 -19.88 18.67 10.59
C THR A 227 -18.81 17.87 11.34
N THR A 228 -19.08 17.51 12.60
CA THR A 228 -18.17 16.66 13.39
C THR A 228 -18.03 15.27 12.78
N PHE A 229 -19.14 14.67 12.33
CA PHE A 229 -19.13 13.40 11.61
C PHE A 229 -18.29 13.48 10.32
N ASN A 230 -18.46 14.54 9.52
CA ASN A 230 -17.69 14.76 8.30
C ASN A 230 -16.18 14.91 8.55
N ILE A 231 -15.80 15.62 9.62
CA ILE A 231 -14.39 15.75 10.02
C ILE A 231 -13.81 14.39 10.37
N ILE A 232 -14.51 13.60 11.19
CA ILE A 232 -14.08 12.24 11.56
C ILE A 232 -13.95 11.35 10.32
N ALA A 233 -14.92 11.38 9.43
CA ALA A 233 -14.90 10.61 8.18
C ALA A 233 -13.71 11.00 7.29
N THR A 234 -13.43 12.30 7.18
CA THR A 234 -12.29 12.81 6.39
C THR A 234 -10.96 12.38 7.00
N LEU A 235 -10.80 12.50 8.32
CA LEU A 235 -9.61 12.03 9.04
C LEU A 235 -9.41 10.52 8.89
N TYR A 236 -10.50 9.73 8.95
CA TYR A 236 -10.45 8.28 8.74
C TYR A 236 -9.92 7.91 7.35
N ILE A 237 -10.42 8.57 6.30
CA ILE A 237 -9.97 8.34 4.92
C ILE A 237 -8.47 8.67 4.77
N THR A 238 -8.02 9.80 5.33
CA THR A 238 -6.61 10.18 5.30
C THR A 238 -5.74 9.20 6.09
N PHE A 239 -6.19 8.78 7.27
CA PHE A 239 -5.48 7.82 8.11
C PHE A 239 -5.24 6.51 7.37
N ILE A 240 -6.26 5.95 6.71
CA ILE A 240 -6.12 4.73 5.89
C ILE A 240 -5.05 4.92 4.82
N SER A 241 -5.12 6.01 4.06
CA SER A 241 -4.16 6.28 2.99
C SER A 241 -2.73 6.35 3.51
N CYS A 242 -2.50 7.02 4.65
CA CYS A 242 -1.18 7.10 5.28
C CYS A 242 -0.72 5.75 5.84
N TYR A 243 -1.61 5.03 6.54
CA TYR A 243 -1.31 3.75 7.17
C TYR A 243 -0.83 2.71 6.14
N VAL A 244 -1.51 2.62 5.01
CA VAL A 244 -1.14 1.68 3.94
C VAL A 244 0.22 2.03 3.34
N GLY A 245 0.52 3.33 3.18
CA GLY A 245 1.84 3.79 2.73
C GLY A 245 2.96 3.48 3.73
N GLN A 246 2.72 3.69 5.03
CA GLN A 246 3.67 3.35 6.09
C GLN A 246 3.98 1.85 6.11
N LYS A 247 2.98 0.99 5.94
CA LYS A 247 3.19 -0.47 5.89
C LYS A 247 4.21 -0.88 4.82
N VAL A 248 4.20 -0.23 3.65
CA VAL A 248 5.20 -0.48 2.59
C VAL A 248 6.59 -0.03 3.03
N LEU A 249 6.70 1.17 3.60
CA LEU A 249 7.97 1.72 4.08
C LEU A 249 8.58 0.82 5.15
N ASP A 250 7.79 0.40 6.14
CA ASP A 250 8.25 -0.47 7.23
C ASP A 250 8.81 -1.80 6.68
N HIS A 251 8.09 -2.45 5.74
CA HIS A 251 8.57 -3.71 5.15
C HIS A 251 9.84 -3.52 4.32
N SER A 252 9.99 -2.38 3.64
CA SER A 252 11.21 -2.08 2.90
C SER A 252 12.42 -1.82 3.82
N LEU A 253 12.19 -1.17 4.97
CA LEU A 253 13.22 -0.85 5.96
C LEU A 253 13.70 -2.09 6.71
N ILE A 254 12.80 -3.01 7.07
CA ILE A 254 13.17 -4.26 7.74
C ILE A 254 14.16 -5.09 6.91
N ILE A 255 13.99 -5.12 5.58
CA ILE A 255 14.94 -5.80 4.69
C ILE A 255 16.30 -5.13 4.76
N PHE A 256 16.33 -3.81 4.73
CA PHE A 256 17.56 -3.04 4.85
C PHE A 256 18.27 -3.29 6.19
N GLU A 257 17.53 -3.29 7.30
CA GLU A 257 18.08 -3.58 8.62
C GLU A 257 18.66 -5.00 8.71
N LYS A 258 17.92 -6.00 8.23
CA LYS A 258 18.39 -7.40 8.18
C LYS A 258 19.64 -7.55 7.30
N ALA A 259 19.67 -6.89 6.13
CA ALA A 259 20.81 -6.90 5.23
C ALA A 259 22.04 -6.19 5.84
N TYR A 260 21.84 -5.09 6.56
CA TYR A 260 22.90 -4.36 7.23
C TYR A 260 23.53 -5.17 8.38
N ILE A 261 22.71 -5.79 9.23
CA ILE A 261 23.16 -6.69 10.28
C ILE A 261 23.98 -7.83 9.67
N HIS A 262 23.56 -8.35 8.52
CA HIS A 262 24.27 -9.40 7.80
C HIS A 262 25.69 -8.97 7.35
N ASP A 263 25.91 -7.77 6.80
CA ASP A 263 27.28 -7.31 6.47
C ASP A 263 28.15 -7.22 7.73
N THR A 264 27.59 -6.76 8.85
CA THR A 264 28.32 -6.69 10.14
C THR A 264 28.65 -8.06 10.72
N MET A 265 27.75 -9.04 10.61
CA MET A 265 27.96 -10.41 11.05
C MET A 265 28.98 -11.14 10.16
N VAL A 266 28.87 -11.04 8.83
CA VAL A 266 29.87 -11.60 7.90
C VAL A 266 31.25 -10.96 8.12
N LEU A 267 31.31 -9.66 8.44
CA LEU A 267 32.54 -8.98 8.83
C LEU A 267 33.12 -9.47 10.17
N ALA A 268 32.25 -9.80 11.12
CA ALA A 268 32.65 -10.31 12.44
C ALA A 268 33.15 -11.76 12.35
N THR A 269 32.45 -12.65 11.63
CA THR A 269 32.85 -14.05 11.43
C THR A 269 34.12 -14.16 10.58
N ALA A 270 34.28 -13.32 9.54
CA ALA A 270 35.51 -13.27 8.75
C ALA A 270 36.73 -12.81 9.55
N LYS A 271 36.56 -11.93 10.55
CA LYS A 271 37.63 -11.55 11.49
C LYS A 271 38.00 -12.69 12.44
N MET A 272 37.05 -13.56 12.78
CA MET A 272 37.29 -14.72 13.63
C MET A 272 38.01 -15.85 12.87
N THR A 273 37.69 -16.07 11.58
CA THR A 273 38.35 -17.12 10.76
C THR A 273 39.75 -16.73 10.29
N THR A 274 40.09 -15.44 10.18
CA THR A 274 41.48 -15.01 9.92
C THR A 274 42.45 -15.25 11.08
N ASN A 275 41.94 -15.63 12.26
CA ASN A 275 42.75 -15.97 13.44
C ASN A 275 42.92 -17.49 13.64
N VAL A 276 42.39 -18.32 12.73
CA VAL A 276 42.58 -19.78 12.75
C VAL A 276 43.45 -20.14 11.54
N ASP A 277 44.67 -20.57 11.81
CA ASP A 277 45.67 -20.95 10.80
C ASP A 277 45.64 -22.47 10.59
N GLY A 278 45.03 -22.92 9.48
CA GLY A 278 45.07 -24.31 9.00
C GLY A 278 44.97 -24.41 7.47
N ASP A 279 45.67 -25.36 6.85
CA ASP A 279 45.89 -25.47 5.39
C ASP A 279 44.61 -25.80 4.57
N ASP A 280 43.56 -26.37 5.19
CA ASP A 280 42.25 -26.61 4.55
C ASP A 280 41.40 -25.32 4.42
N ASP A 281 41.90 -24.18 4.90
CA ASP A 281 41.17 -22.91 4.95
C ASP A 281 41.36 -22.01 3.72
N GLU A 282 42.22 -22.33 2.74
CA GLU A 282 42.44 -21.41 1.60
C GLU A 282 41.27 -21.40 0.61
N GLU A 283 40.72 -22.57 0.27
CA GLU A 283 39.51 -22.68 -0.56
C GLU A 283 38.28 -22.15 0.17
N PHE A 284 38.19 -22.41 1.49
CA PHE A 284 37.15 -21.86 2.36
C PHE A 284 37.24 -20.34 2.50
N LYS A 285 38.44 -19.77 2.70
CA LYS A 285 38.68 -18.32 2.69
C LYS A 285 38.27 -17.72 1.35
N THR A 286 38.53 -18.40 0.24
CA THR A 286 38.17 -17.92 -1.10
C THR A 286 36.65 -17.90 -1.30
N ILE A 287 35.93 -18.95 -0.90
CA ILE A 287 34.45 -19.02 -0.97
C ILE A 287 33.80 -18.01 -0.02
N VAL A 288 34.32 -17.85 1.20
CA VAL A 288 33.85 -16.85 2.15
C VAL A 288 34.11 -15.43 1.62
N LEU A 289 35.24 -15.20 0.94
CA LEU A 289 35.57 -13.91 0.31
C LEU A 289 34.68 -13.60 -0.91
N ASP A 290 34.33 -14.62 -1.71
CA ASP A 290 33.44 -14.47 -2.88
C ASP A 290 31.99 -14.23 -2.43
N ASN A 291 31.49 -15.03 -1.47
CA ASN A 291 30.20 -14.81 -0.83
C ASN A 291 30.15 -13.47 -0.09
N ARG A 292 31.26 -13.01 0.51
CA ARG A 292 31.38 -11.67 1.09
C ARG A 292 31.29 -10.58 0.03
N GLN A 293 31.81 -10.78 -1.17
CA GLN A 293 31.64 -9.83 -2.27
C GLN A 293 30.19 -9.79 -2.75
N ASP A 294 29.54 -10.94 -2.88
CA ASP A 294 28.14 -11.04 -3.34
C ASP A 294 27.14 -10.52 -2.31
N VAL A 295 27.36 -10.79 -1.03
CA VAL A 295 26.59 -10.22 0.09
C VAL A 295 26.83 -8.71 0.19
N ARG A 296 28.07 -8.23 0.02
CA ARG A 296 28.34 -6.79 -0.03
C ARG A 296 27.73 -6.13 -1.25
N LEU A 297 27.64 -6.85 -2.37
CA LEU A 297 26.96 -6.40 -3.57
C LEU A 297 25.46 -6.31 -3.32
N LEU A 298 24.86 -7.33 -2.70
CA LEU A 298 23.47 -7.36 -2.26
C LEU A 298 23.15 -6.19 -1.34
N VAL A 299 23.95 -6.01 -0.29
CA VAL A 299 23.83 -4.91 0.67
C VAL A 299 24.04 -3.57 -0.01
N ARG A 300 24.98 -3.45 -0.96
CA ARG A 300 25.17 -2.21 -1.75
C ARG A 300 23.99 -1.93 -2.68
N ILE A 301 23.39 -2.95 -3.30
CA ILE A 301 22.21 -2.80 -4.15
C ILE A 301 21.02 -2.34 -3.30
N ILE A 302 20.73 -3.06 -2.21
CA ILE A 302 19.63 -2.74 -1.29
C ILE A 302 19.83 -1.37 -0.61
N SER A 303 21.06 -1.04 -0.18
CA SER A 303 21.37 0.25 0.43
C SER A 303 21.39 1.42 -0.56
N PHE A 304 21.80 1.19 -1.81
CA PHE A 304 21.74 2.18 -2.87
C PHE A 304 20.30 2.48 -3.30
N ASP A 305 19.45 1.45 -3.36
CA ASP A 305 18.02 1.60 -3.71
C ASP A 305 17.23 2.37 -2.64
N VAL A 306 17.61 2.23 -1.36
CA VAL A 306 17.05 2.99 -0.23
C VAL A 306 17.62 4.42 -0.17
N ALA A 307 18.94 4.60 -0.33
CA ALA A 307 19.58 5.91 -0.23
C ALA A 307 19.15 6.90 -1.34
N ASN A 308 18.77 6.39 -2.51
CA ASN A 308 18.30 7.20 -3.63
C ASN A 308 16.78 7.37 -3.71
N GLY A 309 16.01 6.86 -2.73
CA GLY A 309 14.56 7.07 -2.65
C GLY A 309 13.86 6.84 -4.00
N TYR A 310 13.96 5.62 -4.53
CA TYR A 310 13.51 5.23 -5.87
C TYR A 310 14.21 5.99 -7.01
N VAL A 311 15.08 5.30 -7.77
CA VAL A 311 15.16 5.26 -9.24
C VAL A 311 16.43 4.49 -9.62
N LEU A 312 16.29 3.31 -10.21
CA LEU A 312 17.22 2.89 -11.25
C LEU A 312 16.47 2.30 -12.44
N ARG A 313 16.30 3.19 -13.42
CA ARG A 313 15.99 2.89 -14.81
C ARG A 313 17.10 1.98 -15.37
N TYR A 314 16.85 0.68 -15.46
CA TYR A 314 17.77 -0.24 -16.13
C TYR A 314 17.39 -0.35 -17.61
N ASP A 315 18.07 0.43 -18.46
CA ASP A 315 18.12 0.16 -19.90
C ASP A 315 18.93 -1.12 -20.14
N ASN A 316 18.38 -2.00 -20.99
CA ASN A 316 18.90 -3.31 -21.40
C ASN A 316 20.34 -3.30 -21.94
N LYS A 317 21.35 -3.35 -21.06
CA LYS A 317 22.69 -3.82 -21.44
C LYS A 317 23.29 -4.73 -20.37
N LEU A 318 23.47 -5.99 -20.75
CA LEU A 318 24.33 -6.95 -20.05
C LEU A 318 25.75 -6.36 -19.97
N TYR A 319 26.24 -6.11 -18.76
CA TYR A 319 27.66 -5.87 -18.53
C TYR A 319 28.30 -7.15 -18.00
N THR A 320 28.93 -7.89 -18.90
CA THR A 320 29.93 -8.91 -18.57
C THR A 320 31.15 -8.19 -18.00
N ILE A 321 31.35 -8.26 -16.68
CA ILE A 321 32.56 -7.74 -16.04
C ILE A 321 33.72 -8.72 -16.35
N LYS A 322 34.50 -8.39 -17.38
CA LYS A 322 35.80 -9.04 -17.62
C LYS A 322 36.81 -8.56 -16.57
N ARG A 323 37.30 -9.49 -15.75
CA ARG A 323 38.52 -9.38 -14.93
C ARG A 323 39.65 -8.72 -15.74
N LYS A 324 40.18 -7.58 -15.30
CA LYS A 324 41.53 -7.16 -15.65
C LYS A 324 42.46 -7.49 -14.50
N LYS A 325 43.33 -8.48 -14.73
CA LYS A 325 44.57 -8.67 -13.97
C LYS A 325 45.47 -7.47 -14.23
N LYS A 326 45.92 -6.79 -13.17
CA LYS A 326 47.33 -6.61 -12.85
C LYS A 326 47.47 -6.08 -11.43
#